data_AF-A0A2Z2KAY6-F1
#
_entry.id   AF-A0A2Z2KAY6-F1
#
_cell.length_a   1.000
_cell.length_b   1.000
_cell.length_c   1.000
_cell.angle_alpha   90.00
_cell.angle_beta   90.00
_cell.angle_gamma   90.00
#
_symmetry.space_group_name_H-M   'P 1'
#
loop_
_entity.id
_entity.type
_entity.pdbx_description
1 polymer ?
#
loop_
_entity_poly.entity_id
_entity_poly.type
_entity_poly.pdbx_seq_one_letter_code
_entity_poly.pdbx_strand_id
1 'polypeptide(L)' 'MIKHILNHLFVYLLAVPFLVFAIFFPDTSIEMTGGFAYAYMYCTSCVGFALVWIGLFGGEISYSSKGLKGWIKEWRKNE' A
#
# COMPACT_ATOMS: atom_id res chain seq x y z
N MET A 1 17.31 -9.08 14.78
CA MET A 1 16.84 -7.68 14.81
C MET A 1 17.63 -6.75 13.89
N ILE A 2 18.94 -6.55 14.11
CA ILE A 2 19.73 -5.55 13.35
C ILE A 2 19.72 -5.79 11.83
N LYS A 3 19.89 -7.04 11.38
CA LYS A 3 19.77 -7.41 9.94
C LYS A 3 18.36 -7.18 9.36
N HIS A 4 17.32 -7.34 10.18
CA HIS A 4 15.94 -7.12 9.73
C HIS A 4 15.69 -5.62 9.51
N ILE A 5 16.16 -4.78 10.43
CA ILE A 5 16.07 -3.32 10.32
C ILE A 5 16.82 -2.84 9.08
N LEU A 6 18.02 -3.35 8.82
CA LEU A 6 18.81 -3.02 7.61
C LEU A 6 18.09 -3.43 6.31
N ASN A 7 17.45 -4.60 6.27
CA ASN A 7 16.71 -5.07 5.08
C ASN A 7 15.43 -4.28 4.80
N HIS A 8 14.87 -3.63 5.82
CA HIS A 8 13.63 -2.83 5.75
C HIS A 8 13.88 -1.35 6.07
N LEU A 9 15.14 -0.90 5.97
CA LEU A 9 15.57 0.42 6.45
C LEU A 9 14.81 1.55 5.77
N PHE A 10 14.49 1.40 4.48
CA PHE A 10 13.67 2.35 3.73
C PHE A 10 12.26 2.50 4.31
N VAL A 11 11.65 1.40 4.75
CA VAL A 11 10.33 1.42 5.38
C VAL A 11 10.40 2.13 6.72
N TYR A 12 11.43 1.85 7.52
CA TYR A 12 11.63 2.54 8.81
C TYR A 12 11.95 4.03 8.64
N LEU A 13 12.73 4.38 7.62
CA LEU A 13 13.09 5.77 7.31
C LEU A 13 11.88 6.59 6.85
N LEU A 14 10.88 5.97 6.22
CA LEU A 14 9.59 6.58 5.92
C LEU A 14 8.64 6.56 7.12
N ALA A 15 8.51 5.43 7.80
CA ALA A 15 7.52 5.26 8.85
C ALA A 15 7.83 6.09 10.10
N VAL A 16 9.09 6.15 10.54
CA VAL A 16 9.46 6.83 11.80
C VAL A 16 9.18 8.34 11.76
N PRO A 17 9.55 9.09 10.72
CA PRO A 17 9.17 10.50 10.61
C PRO A 17 7.66 10.70 10.59
N PHE A 18 6.91 9.91 9.81
CA PHE A 18 5.45 9.99 9.78
C PHE A 18 4.82 9.77 11.16
N LEU A 19 5.35 8.83 11.95
CA LEU A 19 4.88 8.54 13.30
C LEU A 19 5.18 9.69 14.26
N VAL A 20 6.37 10.29 14.16
CA VAL A 20 6.75 11.48 14.94
C VAL A 20 5.84 12.66 14.58
N PHE A 21 5.65 12.95 13.29
CA PHE A 21 4.76 14.03 12.85
C PHE A 21 3.31 13.81 13.30
N ALA A 22 2.80 12.58 13.28
CA ALA A 22 1.45 12.28 13.74
C ALA A 22 1.25 12.52 15.25
N ILE A 23 2.28 12.31 16.09
CA ILE A 23 2.21 12.56 17.54
C ILE A 23 2.33 14.05 17.85
N PHE A 24 3.25 14.76 17.19
CA PHE A 24 3.51 16.18 17.47
C PHE A 24 2.51 17.14 16.80
N PHE A 25 1.89 16.71 15.69
CA PHE A 25 0.96 17.54 14.92
C PHE A 25 -0.36 16.78 14.63
N PRO A 26 -1.10 16.38 15.68
CA PRO A 26 -2.29 15.55 15.53
C PRO A 26 -3.42 16.23 14.73
N ASP A 27 -3.46 17.57 14.73
CA ASP A 27 -4.48 18.35 14.04
C ASP A 27 -4.16 18.62 12.56
N THR A 28 -3.02 18.11 12.07
CA THR A 28 -2.66 18.28 10.66
C THR A 28 -3.38 17.24 9.80
N SER A 29 -4.43 17.68 9.11
CA SER A 29 -5.08 16.88 8.07
C SER A 29 -4.35 17.03 6.74
N ILE A 30 -3.90 15.92 6.17
CA ILE A 30 -3.42 15.88 4.79
C ILE A 30 -4.63 15.65 3.89
N GLU A 31 -5.08 16.70 3.22
CA GLU A 31 -6.17 16.60 2.24
C GLU A 31 -5.61 16.12 0.89
N MET A 32 -6.04 14.94 0.45
CA MET A 32 -5.72 14.43 -0.87
C MET A 32 -6.75 14.96 -1.86
N THR A 33 -6.34 15.85 -2.77
CA THR A 33 -7.23 16.51 -3.74
C THR A 33 -6.86 16.17 -5.18
N GLY A 34 -7.78 16.43 -6.11
CA GLY A 34 -7.55 16.27 -7.55
C GLY A 34 -7.57 14.81 -8.04
N GLY A 35 -6.84 14.54 -9.12
CA GLY A 35 -6.90 13.25 -9.83
C GLY A 35 -6.52 12.03 -8.97
N PHE A 36 -5.63 12.19 -7.99
CA PHE A 36 -5.26 11.13 -7.07
C PHE A 36 -6.40 10.73 -6.13
N ALA A 37 -7.21 11.70 -5.68
CA ALA A 37 -8.38 11.43 -4.85
C ALA A 37 -9.42 10.61 -5.62
N TYR A 38 -9.67 10.97 -6.88
CA TYR A 38 -10.57 10.22 -7.76
C TYR A 38 -10.06 8.81 -8.06
N ALA A 39 -8.76 8.64 -8.33
CA ALA A 39 -8.16 7.34 -8.56
C ALA A 39 -8.28 6.44 -7.31
N TYR A 40 -8.02 6.99 -6.13
CA TYR A 40 -8.19 6.27 -4.86
C TYR A 40 -9.64 5.88 -4.61
N MET A 41 -10.59 6.80 -4.84
CA MET A 41 -12.02 6.52 -4.72
C MET A 41 -12.46 5.39 -5.68
N TYR A 42 -11.94 5.39 -6.91
CA TYR A 42 -12.24 4.35 -7.89
C TYR A 42 -11.70 2.99 -7.47
N CYS A 43 -10.42 2.93 -7.06
CA CYS A 43 -9.79 1.70 -6.58
C CYS A 43 -10.52 1.11 -5.36
N THR A 44 -10.85 1.95 -4.38
CA THR A 44 -11.59 1.51 -3.18
C THR A 44 -12.99 1.02 -3.51
N SER A 45 -13.69 1.68 -4.44
CA SER A 45 -15.00 1.25 -4.92
C SER A 45 -14.95 -0.10 -5.63
N CYS A 46 -13.96 -0.31 -6.52
CA CYS A 46 -13.77 -1.58 -7.22
C CYS A 46 -13.44 -2.73 -6.27
N VAL A 47 -12.56 -2.51 -5.29
CA VAL A 47 -12.21 -3.52 -4.28
C VAL A 47 -13.42 -3.82 -3.40
N GLY A 48 -14.15 -2.80 -2.96
CA GLY A 48 -15.38 -2.97 -2.17
C GLY A 48 -16.43 -3.78 -2.91
N PHE A 49 -16.66 -3.49 -4.18
CA PHE A 49 -17.59 -4.25 -5.03
C PHE A 49 -17.16 -5.71 -5.17
N ALA A 50 -15.87 -5.96 -5.43
CA ALA A 50 -15.33 -7.32 -5.54
C ALA A 50 -15.52 -8.12 -4.24
N LEU A 51 -15.30 -7.50 -3.08
CA LEU A 51 -15.52 -8.14 -1.78
C LEU A 51 -16.99 -8.47 -1.53
N VAL A 52 -17.90 -7.54 -1.82
CA VAL A 52 -19.36 -7.77 -1.70
C VAL A 52 -19.81 -8.89 -2.62
N TRP A 53 -19.38 -8.85 -3.88
CA TRP A 53 -19.69 -9.89 -4.86
C TRP A 53 -19.23 -11.27 -4.38
N ILE A 54 -18.01 -11.35 -3.86
CA ILE A 54 -17.43 -12.62 -3.42
C ILE A 54 -18.09 -13.13 -2.14
N GLY A 55 -18.50 -12.22 -1.24
CA GLY A 55 -19.32 -12.57 -0.08
C GLY A 55 -20.71 -13.10 -0.45
N LEU A 56 -21.34 -12.57 -1.51
CA LEU A 56 -22.66 -13.02 -1.98
C LEU A 56 -22.62 -14.36 -2.72
N PHE A 57 -21.58 -14.58 -3.54
CA PHE A 57 -21.48 -15.76 -4.41
C PHE A 57 -20.53 -16.84 -3.87
N GLY A 58 -19.99 -16.68 -2.66
CA GLY A 58 -19.22 -17.71 -1.96
C GLY A 58 -17.84 -18.00 -2.56
N GLY A 59 -17.16 -16.98 -3.07
CA GLY A 59 -15.81 -17.13 -3.62
C GLY A 59 -14.69 -16.94 -2.59
N GLU A 60 -13.46 -17.33 -2.95
CA GLU A 60 -12.25 -16.99 -2.18
C GLU A 60 -11.36 -16.07 -3.02
N ILE A 61 -10.98 -14.90 -2.48
CA ILE A 61 -9.92 -14.08 -3.07
C ILE A 61 -8.59 -14.48 -2.44
N SER A 62 -7.74 -15.13 -3.21
CA SER A 62 -6.32 -15.24 -2.89
C SER A 62 -5.55 -14.25 -3.75
N TYR A 63 -4.96 -13.23 -3.12
CA TYR A 63 -4.11 -12.27 -3.80
C TYR A 63 -2.66 -12.45 -3.35
N SER A 64 -1.80 -12.86 -4.28
CA SER A 64 -0.36 -12.93 -4.07
C SER A 64 0.32 -11.83 -4.87
N SER A 65 0.80 -10.79 -4.18
CA SER A 65 1.59 -9.73 -4.78
C SER A 65 3.07 -10.14 -4.77
N LYS A 66 3.65 -10.28 -5.96
CA LYS A 66 5.09 -10.12 -6.13
C LYS A 66 5.37 -8.63 -5.91
N GLY A 67 5.67 -8.23 -4.68
CA GLY A 67 5.96 -6.83 -4.34
C GLY A 67 7.07 -6.23 -5.22
N LEU A 68 7.35 -4.93 -5.09
CA LEU A 68 8.27 -4.19 -5.98
C LEU A 68 9.59 -4.92 -6.31
N LYS A 69 10.19 -5.63 -5.35
CA LYS A 69 11.41 -6.44 -5.55
C LYS A 69 11.24 -7.57 -6.56
N GLY A 70 10.06 -8.20 -6.63
CA GLY A 70 9.74 -9.24 -7.61
C GLY A 70 9.58 -8.65 -9.01
N TRP A 71 8.94 -7.50 -9.12
CA TRP A 71 8.74 -6.78 -10.39
C TRP A 71 10.07 -6.34 -11.01
N ILE A 72 10.97 -5.74 -10.23
CA ILE A 72 12.31 -5.32 -10.68
C ILE A 72 13.15 -6.53 -11.13
N LYS A 73 13.00 -7.68 -10.46
CA LYS A 73 13.73 -8.91 -10.80
C LYS A 73 13.26 -9.54 -12.11
N GLU A 74 11.97 -9.41 -12.45
CA GLU A 74 11.43 -9.87 -13.73
C GLU A 74 11.81 -8.95 -14.89
N TRP A 75 11.82 -7.63 -14.67
CA TRP A 75 12.28 -6.66 -15.67
C TRP A 75 13.72 -6.93 -16.11
N ARG A 76 14.63 -7.15 -15.15
CA ARG A 76 16.05 -7.43 -15.43
C ARG A 76 16.31 -8.82 -16.06
N LYS A 77 15.30 -9.69 -16.15
CA LYS A 77 15.44 -11.03 -16.74
C LYS A 77 14.97 -11.07 -18.20
N ASN A 78 14.32 -10.00 -18.66
CA ASN A 78 13.84 -9.82 -20.03
C ASN A 78 14.73 -8.87 -20.87
N GLU A 79 15.84 -8.39 -20.30
CA GLU A 79 17.01 -7.86 -21.01
C GLU A 79 18.06 -8.96 -21.16
#